data_AF-A0A956X0E5-F1
#
_entry.id   AF-A0A956X0E5-F1
#
_cell.length_a   1.000
_cell.length_b   1.000
_cell.length_c   1.000
_cell.angle_alpha   90.00
_cell.angle_beta   90.00
_cell.angle_gamma   90.00
#
_symmetry.space_group_name_H-M   'P 1'
#
loop_
_entity.id
_entity.type
_entity.pdbx_description
1 polymer ?
#
loop_
_entity_poly.entity_id
_entity_poly.type
_entity_poly.pdbx_seq_one_letter_code
_entity_poly.pdbx_strand_id
1 'polypeptide(L)'
;LLDIYRRVPAVYTNYYGYDDVAHQLGPLDGETLRVLRGIDRGIREIDVARRRFADRRAYDLVVLSDHGMSPCTSFKERYGQTLGELVASLVARQTPEFVLDESSGDGGRSGAEARFLLSELEGIKGNLAPRGQKLVGVLENLLARGVPAGEEQDWDLARHGDIILRNSGTISLVYFPLTAQRMDMSEIEMIYPGLLRGLEEHPGLGLVLGCQDGHAMTMTVRGPRRLRDLNDASVYDLLDNLPDRALVVEQLCRLLSFPSCGDLVLLGRWNSRGQTIAFEPHWATHGGLGGEQNRPFILLPPAVDWDIAAITGPEQLYPLFMERYGGVKRDL
;
A
#
# COMPACT_ATOMS: atom_id res chain seq x y z
N LEU A 1 -16.84 18.94 11.18
CA LEU A 1 -18.18 19.48 11.57
C LEU A 1 -18.29 21.01 11.42
N LEU A 2 -17.33 21.78 11.91
CA LEU A 2 -17.33 23.25 11.78
C LEU A 2 -17.39 23.72 10.32
N ASP A 3 -16.75 23.00 9.39
CA ASP A 3 -16.77 23.35 7.96
C ASP A 3 -18.16 23.21 7.33
N ILE A 4 -18.94 22.20 7.75
CA ILE A 4 -20.35 22.05 7.36
C ILE A 4 -21.16 23.24 7.87
N TYR A 5 -20.95 23.62 9.15
CA TYR A 5 -21.60 24.80 9.73
C TYR A 5 -21.22 26.11 9.01
N ARG A 6 -19.95 26.25 8.62
CA ARG A 6 -19.39 27.40 7.89
C ARG A 6 -19.73 27.40 6.40
N ARG A 7 -20.34 26.34 5.88
CA ARG A 7 -20.73 26.18 4.46
C ARG A 7 -19.54 26.13 3.50
N VAL A 8 -18.44 25.48 3.89
CA VAL A 8 -17.28 25.29 3.01
C VAL A 8 -17.71 24.52 1.74
N PRO A 9 -17.27 24.93 0.53
CA PRO A 9 -17.76 24.36 -0.73
C PRO A 9 -17.57 22.84 -0.89
N ALA A 10 -16.49 22.29 -0.38
CA ALA A 10 -16.25 20.86 -0.33
C ALA A 10 -15.50 20.52 0.96
N VAL A 11 -15.82 19.37 1.56
CA VAL A 11 -15.15 18.89 2.75
C VAL A 11 -14.68 17.49 2.46
N TYR A 12 -13.36 17.28 2.57
CA TYR A 12 -12.74 15.97 2.50
C TYR A 12 -12.13 15.67 3.87
N THR A 13 -12.39 14.48 4.39
CA THR A 13 -11.85 14.03 5.67
C THR A 13 -11.34 12.61 5.49
N ASN A 14 -10.17 12.32 6.05
CA ASN A 14 -9.58 10.99 6.02
C ASN A 14 -9.62 10.36 7.42
N TYR A 15 -10.04 9.10 7.51
CA TYR A 15 -10.09 8.33 8.74
C TYR A 15 -9.21 7.09 8.60
N TYR A 16 -7.94 7.23 9.00
CA TYR A 16 -6.92 6.21 8.81
C TYR A 16 -6.67 5.36 10.08
N GLY A 17 -7.36 5.65 11.19
CA GLY A 17 -7.14 4.93 12.45
C GLY A 17 -7.41 3.42 12.37
N TYR A 18 -8.32 2.97 11.49
CA TYR A 18 -8.52 1.53 11.26
C TYR A 18 -7.26 0.89 10.66
N ASP A 19 -6.67 1.55 9.68
CA ASP A 19 -5.51 1.07 8.93
C ASP A 19 -4.30 0.84 9.85
N ASP A 20 -3.94 1.86 10.63
CA ASP A 20 -2.82 1.80 11.58
C ASP A 20 -2.95 0.66 12.59
N VAL A 21 -4.15 0.48 13.14
CA VAL A 21 -4.39 -0.56 14.16
C VAL A 21 -4.49 -1.93 13.52
N ALA A 22 -5.09 -2.04 12.33
CA ALA A 22 -5.18 -3.29 11.60
C ALA A 22 -3.80 -3.83 11.22
N HIS A 23 -2.85 -2.99 10.82
CA HIS A 23 -1.47 -3.41 10.56
C HIS A 23 -0.82 -4.11 11.76
N GLN A 24 -1.12 -3.65 12.98
CA GLN A 24 -0.48 -4.14 14.20
C GLN A 24 -1.20 -5.33 14.84
N LEU A 25 -2.52 -5.40 14.73
CA LEU A 25 -3.34 -6.39 15.45
C LEU A 25 -4.07 -7.37 14.52
N GLY A 26 -4.17 -7.06 13.24
CA GLY A 26 -4.96 -7.81 12.27
C GLY A 26 -6.29 -7.12 11.93
N PRO A 27 -6.89 -7.45 10.76
CA PRO A 27 -8.05 -6.73 10.22
C PRO A 27 -9.34 -6.95 11.02
N LEU A 28 -9.45 -8.08 11.72
CA LEU A 28 -10.65 -8.49 12.47
C LEU A 28 -10.42 -8.54 13.99
N ASP A 29 -9.30 -8.00 14.48
CA ASP A 29 -9.06 -7.93 15.92
C ASP A 29 -10.10 -7.07 16.63
N GLY A 30 -10.39 -7.41 17.89
CA GLY A 30 -11.41 -6.73 18.69
C GLY A 30 -11.13 -5.24 18.93
N GLU A 31 -9.86 -4.83 19.00
CA GLU A 31 -9.46 -3.42 19.09
C GLU A 31 -9.58 -2.72 17.72
N THR A 32 -9.10 -3.36 16.64
CA THR A 32 -9.25 -2.87 15.26
C THR A 32 -10.73 -2.59 14.95
N LEU A 33 -11.62 -3.52 15.26
CA LEU A 33 -13.06 -3.35 15.08
C LEU A 33 -13.69 -2.30 16.01
N ARG A 34 -13.06 -1.98 17.14
CA ARG A 34 -13.50 -0.87 18.00
C ARG A 34 -13.16 0.49 17.39
N VAL A 35 -12.00 0.61 16.76
CA VAL A 35 -11.62 1.81 15.98
C VAL A 35 -12.56 1.99 14.79
N LEU A 36 -12.85 0.93 14.04
CA LEU A 36 -13.81 0.98 12.93
C LEU A 36 -15.20 1.48 13.37
N ARG A 37 -15.69 1.01 14.53
CA ARG A 37 -16.94 1.54 15.12
C ARG A 37 -16.83 3.00 15.55
N GLY A 38 -15.63 3.50 15.86
CA GLY A 38 -15.36 4.92 16.09
C GLY A 38 -15.55 5.74 14.82
N ILE A 39 -14.95 5.28 13.72
CA ILE A 39 -15.10 5.89 12.39
C ILE A 39 -16.58 5.93 11.99
N ASP A 40 -17.32 4.83 12.17
CA ASP A 40 -18.78 4.78 11.92
C ASP A 40 -19.56 5.84 12.71
N ARG A 41 -19.20 6.06 13.98
CA ARG A 41 -19.80 7.16 14.78
C ARG A 41 -19.44 8.53 14.23
N GLY A 42 -18.19 8.75 13.80
CA GLY A 42 -17.77 10.01 13.15
C GLY A 42 -18.55 10.29 11.86
N ILE A 43 -18.73 9.27 11.02
CA ILE A 43 -19.56 9.35 9.80
C ILE A 43 -21.00 9.71 10.16
N ARG A 44 -21.57 9.08 11.19
CA ARG A 44 -22.92 9.41 11.69
C ARG A 44 -23.02 10.86 12.15
N GLU A 45 -22.02 11.40 12.83
CA GLU A 45 -22.00 12.81 13.25
C GLU A 45 -21.99 13.77 12.05
N ILE A 46 -21.23 13.44 11.01
CA ILE A 46 -21.21 14.18 9.74
C ILE A 46 -22.59 14.13 9.08
N ASP A 47 -23.21 12.95 9.00
CA ASP A 47 -24.54 12.76 8.41
C ASP A 47 -25.63 13.51 9.18
N VAL A 48 -25.58 13.50 10.52
CA VAL A 48 -26.50 14.29 11.35
C VAL A 48 -26.29 15.79 11.13
N ALA A 49 -25.04 16.26 11.12
CA ALA A 49 -24.73 17.67 10.95
C ALA A 49 -25.17 18.20 9.58
N ARG A 50 -24.88 17.47 8.49
CA ARG A 50 -25.30 17.91 7.15
C ARG A 50 -26.82 17.99 7.00
N ARG A 51 -27.57 17.07 7.63
CA ARG A 51 -29.04 17.09 7.60
C ARG A 51 -29.59 18.25 8.43
N ARG A 52 -28.99 18.53 9.59
CA ARG A 52 -29.39 19.63 10.48
C ARG A 52 -29.20 21.01 9.84
N PHE A 53 -28.18 21.18 9.03
CA PHE A 53 -27.85 22.45 8.36
C PHE A 53 -28.18 22.45 6.86
N ALA A 54 -29.04 21.53 6.41
CA ALA A 54 -29.40 21.38 5.00
C ALA A 54 -30.09 22.62 4.42
N ASP A 55 -30.78 23.41 5.26
CA ASP A 55 -31.39 24.70 4.93
C ASP A 55 -30.36 25.77 4.52
N ARG A 56 -29.12 25.63 4.97
CA ARG A 56 -28.03 26.59 4.70
C ARG A 56 -27.22 26.22 3.46
N ARG A 57 -26.92 24.93 3.33
CA ARG A 57 -26.26 24.32 2.16
C ARG A 57 -26.47 22.81 2.21
N ALA A 58 -27.04 22.25 1.16
CA ALA A 58 -27.14 20.80 1.02
C ALA A 58 -25.77 20.19 0.70
N TYR A 59 -25.41 19.14 1.44
CA TYR A 59 -24.23 18.32 1.16
C TYR A 59 -24.67 16.89 0.82
N ASP A 60 -24.17 16.39 -0.30
CA ASP A 60 -24.09 14.97 -0.58
C ASP A 60 -22.95 14.36 0.25
N LEU A 61 -23.20 13.19 0.85
CA LEU A 61 -22.21 12.45 1.63
C LEU A 61 -21.78 11.23 0.82
N VAL A 62 -20.49 11.16 0.51
CA VAL A 62 -19.84 10.00 -0.10
C VAL A 62 -18.87 9.42 0.93
N VAL A 63 -18.89 8.10 1.08
CA VAL A 63 -17.94 7.37 1.93
C VAL A 63 -17.22 6.38 1.04
N LEU A 64 -15.89 6.33 1.09
CA LEU A 64 -15.11 5.39 0.30
C LEU A 64 -13.97 4.81 1.12
N SER A 65 -13.51 3.65 0.69
CA SER A 65 -12.24 3.04 1.09
C SER A 65 -11.34 3.02 -0.14
N ASP A 66 -10.12 3.49 0.00
CA ASP A 66 -9.09 3.46 -1.04
C ASP A 66 -8.57 2.04 -1.27
N HIS A 67 -8.49 1.24 -0.22
CA HIS A 67 -8.18 -0.19 -0.29
C HIS A 67 -8.96 -1.01 0.75
N GLY A 68 -8.87 -2.34 0.64
CA GLY A 68 -9.23 -3.25 1.72
C GLY A 68 -8.02 -3.59 2.59
N MET A 69 -8.14 -4.61 3.44
CA MET A 69 -7.05 -5.05 4.31
C MET A 69 -6.99 -6.58 4.37
N SER A 70 -5.82 -7.17 4.16
CA SER A 70 -5.63 -8.63 4.21
C SER A 70 -4.78 -9.04 5.42
N PRO A 71 -5.06 -10.19 6.06
CA PRO A 71 -4.13 -10.74 7.02
C PRO A 71 -2.80 -11.11 6.34
N CYS A 72 -1.70 -10.91 7.05
CA CYS A 72 -0.37 -11.29 6.55
C CYS A 72 0.48 -11.97 7.60
N THR A 73 1.59 -12.53 7.13
CA THR A 73 2.71 -12.96 7.97
C THR A 73 3.96 -12.27 7.43
N SER A 74 4.79 -11.73 8.31
CA SER A 74 6.03 -11.12 7.86
C SER A 74 6.97 -12.16 7.25
N PHE A 75 7.72 -11.77 6.23
CA PHE A 75 8.70 -12.60 5.55
C PHE A 75 9.74 -13.12 6.55
N LYS A 76 10.19 -12.24 7.47
CA LYS A 76 11.12 -12.57 8.55
C LYS A 76 10.58 -13.64 9.49
N GLU A 77 9.35 -13.49 9.99
CA GLU A 77 8.77 -14.51 10.88
C GLU A 77 8.57 -15.85 10.16
N ARG A 78 8.21 -15.81 8.87
CA ARG A 78 7.89 -17.02 8.11
C ARG A 78 9.12 -17.80 7.66
N TYR A 79 10.20 -17.11 7.30
CA TYR A 79 11.39 -17.69 6.65
C TYR A 79 12.68 -17.51 7.45
N GLY A 80 12.64 -16.81 8.58
CA GLY A 80 13.79 -16.62 9.47
C GLY A 80 14.85 -15.63 8.97
N GLN A 81 14.57 -14.91 7.88
CA GLN A 81 15.45 -13.89 7.29
C GLN A 81 14.63 -12.74 6.71
N THR A 82 15.17 -11.52 6.61
CA THR A 82 14.54 -10.41 5.89
C THR A 82 14.59 -10.63 4.37
N LEU A 83 13.82 -9.83 3.62
CA LEU A 83 13.93 -9.86 2.16
C LEU A 83 15.32 -9.39 1.72
N GLY A 84 15.85 -8.37 2.38
CA GLY A 84 17.21 -7.91 2.18
C GLY A 84 18.27 -8.98 2.44
N GLU A 85 18.17 -9.73 3.54
CA GLU A 85 19.07 -10.86 3.84
C GLU A 85 18.99 -11.95 2.76
N LEU A 86 17.80 -12.23 2.22
CA LEU A 86 17.65 -13.13 1.07
C LEU A 86 18.40 -12.58 -0.16
N VAL A 87 18.14 -11.33 -0.57
CA VAL A 87 18.78 -10.69 -1.73
C VAL A 87 20.30 -10.70 -1.55
N ALA A 88 20.77 -10.32 -0.37
CA ALA A 88 22.19 -10.35 -0.04
C ALA A 88 22.79 -11.76 -0.16
N SER A 89 22.09 -12.80 0.32
CA SER A 89 22.56 -14.18 0.21
C SER A 89 22.65 -14.68 -1.24
N LEU A 90 21.77 -14.19 -2.13
CA LEU A 90 21.79 -14.54 -3.55
C LEU A 90 22.94 -13.84 -4.29
N VAL A 91 23.22 -12.59 -3.94
CA VAL A 91 24.29 -11.77 -4.53
C VAL A 91 25.68 -12.17 -4.02
N ALA A 92 25.82 -12.41 -2.71
CA ALA A 92 27.09 -12.75 -2.07
C ALA A 92 27.72 -14.06 -2.57
N ARG A 93 26.92 -14.94 -3.22
CA ARG A 93 27.46 -16.13 -3.91
C ARG A 93 28.41 -15.77 -5.05
N GLN A 94 28.32 -14.56 -5.58
CA GLN A 94 29.03 -14.11 -6.77
C GLN A 94 29.90 -12.87 -6.50
N THR A 95 29.41 -11.94 -5.67
CA THR A 95 30.05 -10.64 -5.41
C THR A 95 30.22 -10.41 -3.91
N PRO A 96 31.45 -10.48 -3.37
CA PRO A 96 31.67 -10.44 -1.91
C PRO A 96 31.56 -9.05 -1.27
N GLU A 97 31.53 -7.97 -2.05
CA GLU A 97 31.57 -6.59 -1.53
C GLU A 97 30.40 -5.77 -2.10
N PHE A 98 29.34 -5.61 -1.30
CA PHE A 98 28.20 -4.71 -1.53
C PHE A 98 27.60 -4.32 -0.17
N VAL A 99 26.94 -3.17 -0.09
CA VAL A 99 26.14 -2.79 1.09
C VAL A 99 24.66 -2.89 0.72
N LEU A 100 23.86 -3.33 1.67
CA LEU A 100 22.42 -3.47 1.50
C LEU A 100 21.73 -2.38 2.34
N ASP A 101 20.99 -1.50 1.67
CA ASP A 101 20.10 -0.52 2.32
C ASP A 101 18.66 -1.02 2.21
N GLU A 102 18.19 -1.71 3.25
CA GLU A 102 16.79 -2.13 3.37
C GLU A 102 16.07 -1.18 4.32
N SER A 103 15.08 -0.45 3.81
CA SER A 103 14.15 0.31 4.64
C SER A 103 12.71 -0.09 4.38
N SER A 104 11.95 -0.18 5.45
CA SER A 104 10.49 -0.25 5.40
C SER A 104 9.89 1.15 5.38
N GLY A 105 8.66 1.27 4.88
CA GLY A 105 7.92 2.51 4.70
C GLY A 105 7.49 3.20 5.99
N ASP A 106 8.35 3.24 7.03
CA ASP A 106 8.22 4.19 8.14
C ASP A 106 8.63 5.60 7.67
N GLY A 107 8.18 5.96 6.47
CA GLY A 107 8.39 7.24 5.82
C GLY A 107 7.66 8.30 6.61
N GLY A 108 8.36 8.86 7.60
CA GLY A 108 8.07 10.12 8.28
C GLY A 108 6.60 10.52 8.28
N ARG A 109 5.79 9.88 9.13
CA ARG A 109 4.47 10.40 9.51
C ARG A 109 4.61 11.89 9.80
N SER A 110 3.87 12.74 9.09
CA SER A 110 3.88 14.17 9.39
C SER A 110 3.50 14.31 10.86
N GLY A 111 4.20 15.15 11.63
CA GLY A 111 3.85 15.38 13.03
C GLY A 111 2.38 15.79 13.22
N ALA A 112 1.70 16.27 12.18
CA ALA A 112 0.26 16.51 12.16
C ALA A 112 -0.59 15.21 12.16
N GLU A 113 -0.19 14.17 11.42
CA GLU A 113 -0.86 12.86 11.35
C GLU A 113 -0.67 12.06 12.63
N ALA A 114 0.53 12.09 13.22
CA ALA A 114 0.75 11.50 14.54
C ALA A 114 -0.14 12.19 15.60
N ARG A 115 -0.26 13.52 15.56
CA ARG A 115 -1.12 14.30 16.47
C ARG A 115 -2.61 14.04 16.26
N PHE A 116 -3.07 13.88 15.03
CA PHE A 116 -4.46 13.54 14.74
C PHE A 116 -4.81 12.13 15.23
N LEU A 117 -3.94 11.14 15.02
CA LEU A 117 -4.09 9.79 15.60
C LEU A 117 -4.17 9.82 17.11
N LEU A 118 -3.26 10.55 17.76
CA LEU A 118 -3.27 10.69 19.21
C LEU A 118 -4.59 11.30 19.67
N SER A 119 -5.13 12.30 18.97
CA SER A 119 -6.43 12.90 19.30
C SER A 119 -7.62 11.95 19.09
N GLU A 120 -7.59 11.12 18.05
CA GLU A 120 -8.60 10.07 17.80
C GLU A 120 -8.53 8.98 18.88
N LEU A 121 -7.32 8.52 19.20
CA LEU A 121 -7.06 7.52 20.23
C LEU A 121 -7.46 8.03 21.62
N GLU A 122 -7.20 9.30 21.94
CA GLU A 122 -7.69 9.94 23.17
C GLU A 122 -9.22 9.95 23.24
N GLY A 123 -9.91 10.22 22.12
CA GLY A 123 -11.36 10.13 22.02
C GLY A 123 -11.92 8.72 22.25
N ILE A 124 -11.17 7.68 21.88
CA ILE A 124 -11.54 6.27 22.07
C ILE A 124 -11.19 5.78 23.49
N LYS A 125 -10.08 6.25 24.07
CA LYS A 125 -9.57 5.87 25.41
C LYS A 125 -10.59 6.05 26.53
N GLY A 126 -11.44 7.08 26.41
CA GLY A 126 -12.54 7.33 27.35
C GLY A 126 -13.58 6.21 27.44
N ASN A 127 -13.65 5.33 26.43
CA ASN A 127 -14.63 4.25 26.32
C ASN A 127 -14.02 2.84 26.47
N LEU A 128 -12.71 2.73 26.75
CA LEU A 128 -12.00 1.45 26.86
C LEU A 128 -11.88 0.96 28.30
N ALA A 129 -11.87 -0.38 28.48
CA ALA A 129 -11.57 -1.02 29.76
C ALA A 129 -10.10 -0.77 30.19
N PRO A 130 -9.74 -0.91 31.49
CA PRO A 130 -8.41 -0.55 32.01
C PRO A 130 -7.22 -1.24 31.32
N ARG A 131 -7.42 -2.44 30.75
CA ARG A 131 -6.41 -3.14 29.94
C ARG A 131 -6.23 -2.53 28.55
N GLY A 132 -7.33 -2.11 27.91
CA GLY A 132 -7.30 -1.42 26.60
C GLY A 132 -6.67 -0.03 26.70
N GLN A 133 -6.90 0.68 27.81
CA GLN A 133 -6.24 1.97 28.07
C GLN A 133 -4.71 1.86 28.16
N LYS A 134 -4.20 0.76 28.74
CA LYS A 134 -2.75 0.48 28.76
C LYS A 134 -2.21 0.15 27.37
N LEU A 135 -2.97 -0.57 26.55
CA LEU A 135 -2.57 -0.92 25.19
C LEU A 135 -2.51 0.34 24.30
N VAL A 136 -3.50 1.23 24.42
CA VAL A 136 -3.47 2.55 23.79
C VAL A 136 -2.29 3.38 24.29
N GLY A 137 -1.98 3.36 25.59
CA GLY A 137 -0.79 4.05 26.10
C GLY A 137 0.55 3.47 25.62
N VAL A 138 0.61 2.18 25.28
CA VAL A 138 1.77 1.56 24.63
C VAL A 138 1.85 2.00 23.16
N LEU A 139 0.71 2.06 22.47
CA LEU A 139 0.59 2.55 21.10
C LEU A 139 0.97 4.04 20.97
N GLU A 140 0.48 4.88 21.88
CA GLU A 140 0.84 6.31 22.02
C GLU A 140 2.37 6.46 22.19
N ASN A 141 3.00 5.64 23.05
CA ASN A 141 4.45 5.65 23.25
C ASN A 141 5.26 5.13 22.07
N LEU A 142 4.73 4.15 21.32
CA LEU A 142 5.37 3.64 20.11
C LEU A 142 5.27 4.66 18.96
N LEU A 143 4.11 5.32 18.80
CA LEU A 143 3.90 6.40 17.84
C LEU A 143 4.77 7.63 18.16
N ALA A 144 4.95 7.97 19.45
CA ALA A 144 5.84 9.04 19.88
C ALA A 144 7.34 8.70 19.69
N ARG A 145 7.69 7.41 19.68
CA ARG A 145 9.06 6.91 19.42
C ARG A 145 9.37 6.75 17.94
N GLY A 146 8.34 6.59 17.10
CA GLY A 146 8.43 6.56 15.64
C GLY A 146 8.31 7.94 14.99
N VAL A 147 8.64 9.03 15.70
CA VAL A 147 8.91 10.34 15.09
C VAL A 147 10.42 10.44 14.95
N PRO A 148 11.01 10.12 13.78
CA PRO A 148 12.42 10.40 13.56
C PRO A 148 12.60 11.91 13.65
N ALA A 149 13.54 12.37 14.48
CA ALA A 149 14.20 13.62 14.19
C ALA A 149 14.80 13.44 12.79
N GLY A 150 14.37 14.25 11.83
CA GLY A 150 14.81 14.14 10.45
C GLY A 150 16.33 14.27 10.37
N GLU A 151 17.01 13.14 10.30
CA GLU A 151 18.33 13.06 9.71
C GLU A 151 18.09 12.72 8.24
N GLU A 152 18.08 13.76 7.40
CA GLU A 152 18.41 13.62 5.99
C GLU A 152 19.81 12.98 5.95
N GLN A 153 19.87 11.68 5.71
CA GLN A 153 21.15 11.03 5.43
C GLN A 153 21.63 11.55 4.08
N ASP A 154 22.70 12.34 4.15
CA ASP A 154 23.47 12.83 3.01
C ASP A 154 23.71 11.70 2.01
N TRP A 155 23.38 11.93 0.74
CA TRP A 155 23.64 10.99 -0.35
C TRP A 155 25.14 10.78 -0.51
N ASP A 156 25.65 9.65 0.00
CA ASP A 156 27.04 9.26 -0.13
C ASP A 156 27.31 8.67 -1.53
N LEU A 157 27.76 9.54 -2.44
CA LEU A 157 28.08 9.23 -3.84
C LEU A 157 29.24 8.22 -4.02
N ALA A 158 29.91 7.77 -2.95
CA ALA A 158 30.91 6.71 -3.01
C ALA A 158 30.31 5.29 -3.03
N ARG A 159 28.99 5.15 -2.84
CA ARG A 159 28.28 3.88 -2.65
C ARG A 159 27.69 3.23 -3.91
N HIS A 160 28.40 3.35 -5.02
CA HIS A 160 27.98 2.77 -6.33
C HIS A 160 27.92 1.22 -6.36
N GLY A 161 27.98 0.52 -5.22
CA GLY A 161 27.82 -0.94 -5.12
C GLY A 161 26.61 -1.37 -4.27
N ASP A 162 25.80 -0.44 -3.79
CA ASP A 162 24.75 -0.75 -2.80
C ASP A 162 23.48 -1.27 -3.47
N ILE A 163 22.82 -2.28 -2.91
CA ILE A 163 21.48 -2.68 -3.34
C ILE A 163 20.47 -2.06 -2.38
N ILE A 164 19.53 -1.28 -2.92
CA ILE A 164 18.55 -0.55 -2.13
C ILE A 164 17.20 -1.26 -2.22
N LEU A 165 16.62 -1.64 -1.08
CA LEU A 165 15.28 -2.21 -0.98
C LEU A 165 14.38 -1.22 -0.22
N ARG A 166 13.28 -0.83 -0.87
CA ARG A 166 12.20 -0.05 -0.24
C ARG A 166 10.97 -0.94 -0.10
N ASN A 167 10.74 -1.41 1.12
CA ASN A 167 9.62 -2.28 1.47
C ASN A 167 8.38 -1.44 1.82
N SER A 168 7.21 -1.85 1.33
CA SER A 168 5.92 -1.29 1.70
C SER A 168 4.86 -2.39 1.64
N GLY A 169 4.42 -2.85 2.81
CA GLY A 169 3.48 -3.96 2.94
C GLY A 169 3.98 -5.23 2.26
N THR A 170 3.33 -5.59 1.15
CA THR A 170 3.63 -6.80 0.34
C THR A 170 4.43 -6.51 -0.92
N ILE A 171 4.84 -5.25 -1.13
CA ILE A 171 5.65 -4.83 -2.27
C ILE A 171 7.04 -4.42 -1.78
N SER A 172 8.07 -4.78 -2.54
CA SER A 172 9.41 -4.23 -2.38
C SER A 172 9.92 -3.71 -3.72
N LEU A 173 10.40 -2.48 -3.72
CA LEU A 173 11.10 -1.88 -4.85
C LEU A 173 12.60 -2.07 -4.64
N VAL A 174 13.26 -2.71 -5.60
CA VAL A 174 14.70 -2.99 -5.56
C VAL A 174 15.39 -2.09 -6.57
N TYR A 175 16.42 -1.37 -6.14
CA TYR A 175 17.21 -0.49 -6.98
C TYR A 175 18.68 -0.93 -6.99
N PHE A 176 19.27 -0.91 -8.17
CA PHE A 176 20.69 -1.14 -8.44
C PHE A 176 21.30 0.18 -8.95
N PRO A 177 21.86 1.04 -8.08
CA PRO A 177 22.47 2.34 -8.41
C PRO A 177 23.81 2.23 -9.17
N LEU A 178 23.91 1.25 -10.07
CA LEU A 178 25.02 1.03 -10.99
C LEU A 178 24.93 1.95 -12.21
N THR A 179 23.71 2.33 -12.61
CA THR A 179 23.47 3.24 -13.72
C THR A 179 22.45 4.30 -13.36
N ALA A 180 22.43 5.41 -14.11
CA ALA A 180 21.45 6.47 -13.94
C ALA A 180 20.07 6.13 -14.55
N GLN A 181 19.99 5.07 -15.36
CA GLN A 181 18.77 4.60 -15.97
C GLN A 181 18.31 3.32 -15.28
N ARG A 182 17.03 3.01 -15.44
CA ARG A 182 16.52 1.72 -14.98
C ARG A 182 17.18 0.58 -15.75
N MET A 183 17.63 -0.44 -15.03
CA MET A 183 18.26 -1.63 -15.60
C MET A 183 17.22 -2.62 -16.13
N ASP A 184 17.56 -3.26 -17.24
CA ASP A 184 16.79 -4.39 -17.77
C ASP A 184 17.09 -5.67 -16.98
N MET A 185 16.10 -6.58 -16.90
CA MET A 185 16.26 -7.87 -16.22
C MET A 185 17.47 -8.66 -16.74
N SER A 186 17.77 -8.61 -18.04
CA SER A 186 18.96 -9.26 -18.61
C SER A 186 20.27 -8.66 -18.11
N GLU A 187 20.32 -7.35 -17.88
CA GLU A 187 21.51 -6.66 -17.38
C GLU A 187 21.73 -7.01 -15.90
N ILE A 188 20.66 -7.01 -15.11
CA ILE A 188 20.68 -7.41 -13.70
C ILE A 188 21.16 -8.86 -13.57
N GLU A 189 20.65 -9.78 -14.38
CA GLU A 189 21.07 -11.19 -14.36
C GLU A 189 22.51 -11.39 -14.86
N MET A 190 23.02 -10.50 -15.72
CA MET A 190 24.43 -10.54 -16.16
C MET A 190 25.38 -10.10 -15.04
N ILE A 191 25.00 -9.07 -14.26
CA ILE A 191 25.80 -8.55 -13.14
C ILE A 191 25.66 -9.42 -11.90
N TYR A 192 24.47 -9.95 -11.65
CA TYR A 192 24.13 -10.81 -10.52
C TYR A 192 23.59 -12.18 -10.98
N PRO A 193 24.45 -13.07 -11.53
CA PRO A 193 23.99 -14.34 -12.09
C PRO A 193 23.29 -15.24 -11.07
N GLY A 194 22.07 -15.65 -11.41
CA GLY A 194 21.21 -16.49 -10.57
C GLY A 194 20.29 -15.72 -9.62
N LEU A 195 20.35 -14.39 -9.59
CA LEU A 195 19.50 -13.57 -8.72
C LEU A 195 18.02 -13.72 -9.07
N LEU A 196 17.64 -13.53 -10.34
CA LEU A 196 16.23 -13.57 -10.74
C LEU A 196 15.62 -14.95 -10.50
N ARG A 197 16.38 -15.99 -10.82
CA ARG A 197 15.98 -17.38 -10.58
C ARG A 197 15.86 -17.67 -9.08
N GLY A 198 16.82 -17.23 -8.26
CA GLY A 198 16.78 -17.43 -6.82
C GLY A 198 15.60 -16.72 -6.14
N LEU A 199 15.22 -15.54 -6.63
CA LEU A 199 14.03 -14.82 -6.18
C LEU A 199 12.75 -15.55 -6.59
N GLU A 200 12.63 -15.99 -7.84
CA GLU A 200 11.44 -16.69 -8.34
C GLU A 200 11.21 -18.02 -7.63
N GLU A 201 12.29 -18.78 -7.36
CA GLU A 201 12.22 -20.07 -6.65
C GLU A 201 11.86 -19.90 -5.16
N HIS A 202 12.00 -18.71 -4.58
CA HIS A 202 11.75 -18.51 -3.16
C HIS A 202 10.23 -18.56 -2.84
N PRO A 203 9.77 -19.46 -1.94
CA PRO A 203 8.35 -19.67 -1.67
C PRO A 203 7.64 -18.47 -1.03
N GLY A 204 8.40 -17.48 -0.54
CA GLY A 204 7.85 -16.24 0.02
C GLY A 204 7.50 -15.16 -1.01
N LEU A 205 7.95 -15.32 -2.26
CA LEU A 205 7.68 -14.37 -3.34
C LEU A 205 6.58 -14.92 -4.26
N GLY A 206 5.63 -14.06 -4.60
CA GLY A 206 4.54 -14.34 -5.53
C GLY A 206 4.89 -13.94 -6.95
N LEU A 207 5.49 -12.74 -7.11
CA LEU A 207 5.94 -12.23 -8.41
C LEU A 207 7.30 -11.56 -8.27
N VAL A 208 8.12 -11.72 -9.31
CA VAL A 208 9.36 -10.98 -9.52
C VAL A 208 9.21 -10.25 -10.85
N LEU A 209 9.01 -8.95 -10.78
CA LEU A 209 8.71 -8.11 -11.93
C LEU A 209 9.90 -7.22 -12.27
N GLY A 210 10.02 -6.85 -13.54
CA GLY A 210 11.03 -5.92 -14.04
C GLY A 210 10.71 -5.45 -15.45
N CYS A 211 11.68 -4.84 -16.11
CA CYS A 211 11.57 -4.42 -17.50
C CYS A 211 12.60 -5.11 -18.40
N GLN A 212 12.26 -5.24 -19.68
CA GLN A 212 13.18 -5.64 -20.74
C GLN A 212 12.81 -4.88 -22.01
N ASP A 213 13.74 -4.11 -22.58
CA ASP A 213 13.52 -3.30 -23.78
C ASP A 213 12.25 -2.43 -23.67
N GLY A 214 12.01 -1.86 -22.49
CA GLY A 214 10.82 -1.04 -22.19
C GLY A 214 9.50 -1.81 -22.05
N HIS A 215 9.53 -3.15 -22.06
CA HIS A 215 8.36 -3.98 -21.82
C HIS A 215 8.30 -4.48 -20.38
N ALA A 216 7.10 -4.49 -19.79
CA ALA A 216 6.86 -5.08 -18.48
C ALA A 216 7.00 -6.61 -18.52
N MET A 217 7.83 -7.13 -17.63
CA MET A 217 8.19 -8.54 -17.56
C MET A 217 7.88 -9.12 -16.19
N THR A 218 7.64 -10.43 -16.15
CA THR A 218 7.62 -11.25 -14.94
C THR A 218 8.60 -12.41 -15.11
N MET A 219 9.33 -12.74 -14.05
CA MET A 219 10.10 -13.98 -14.01
C MET A 219 9.14 -15.15 -13.78
N THR A 220 9.34 -16.24 -14.53
CA THR A 220 8.63 -17.51 -14.33
C THR A 220 9.65 -18.64 -14.29
N VAL A 221 9.23 -19.85 -13.91
CA VAL A 221 10.03 -21.08 -14.00
C VAL A 221 10.62 -21.35 -15.39
N ARG A 222 10.08 -20.73 -16.45
CA ARG A 222 10.58 -20.84 -17.83
C ARG A 222 11.44 -19.63 -18.26
N GLY A 223 11.86 -18.80 -17.31
CA GLY A 223 12.57 -17.54 -17.53
C GLY A 223 11.63 -16.34 -17.66
N PRO A 224 12.15 -15.16 -18.02
CA PRO A 224 11.35 -13.95 -18.13
C PRO A 224 10.29 -14.07 -19.24
N ARG A 225 9.09 -13.56 -18.97
CA ARG A 225 7.95 -13.49 -19.91
C ARG A 225 7.32 -12.11 -19.87
N ARG A 226 6.74 -11.69 -21.00
CA ARG A 226 5.97 -10.44 -21.07
C ARG A 226 4.75 -10.58 -20.19
N LEU A 227 4.58 -9.66 -19.24
CA LEU A 227 3.48 -9.71 -18.27
C LEU A 227 2.10 -9.69 -18.95
N ARG A 228 2.00 -9.05 -20.12
CA ARG A 228 0.77 -8.98 -20.92
C ARG A 228 0.43 -10.25 -21.69
N ASP A 229 1.34 -11.22 -21.80
CA ASP A 229 1.09 -12.45 -22.55
C ASP A 229 0.34 -13.48 -21.69
N LEU A 230 -0.96 -13.23 -21.46
CA LEU A 230 -1.84 -14.13 -20.72
C LEU A 230 -2.14 -15.45 -21.45
N ASN A 231 -1.69 -15.62 -22.70
CA ASN A 231 -1.75 -16.91 -23.39
C ASN A 231 -0.59 -17.83 -22.97
N ASP A 232 0.49 -17.28 -22.41
CA ASP A 232 1.53 -18.08 -21.78
C ASP A 232 1.01 -18.63 -20.45
N ALA A 233 0.82 -19.95 -20.38
CA ALA A 233 0.37 -20.65 -19.18
C ALA A 233 1.22 -20.33 -17.94
N SER A 234 2.53 -20.10 -18.11
CA SER A 234 3.41 -19.76 -16.98
C SER A 234 3.12 -18.38 -16.39
N VAL A 235 2.58 -17.44 -17.17
CA VAL A 235 2.11 -16.14 -16.67
C VAL A 235 0.70 -16.27 -16.11
N TYR A 236 -0.18 -16.99 -16.82
CA TYR A 236 -1.57 -17.18 -16.40
C TYR A 236 -1.69 -17.84 -15.03
N ASP A 237 -0.89 -18.88 -14.78
CA ASP A 237 -0.89 -19.66 -13.53
C ASP A 237 -0.30 -18.86 -12.35
N LEU A 238 0.63 -17.93 -12.58
CA LEU A 238 1.17 -17.06 -11.52
C LEU A 238 0.13 -16.11 -10.93
N LEU A 239 -0.86 -15.73 -11.73
CA LEU A 239 -1.95 -14.83 -11.34
C LEU A 239 -3.19 -15.60 -10.86
N ASP A 240 -3.02 -16.87 -10.49
CA ASP A 240 -4.13 -17.69 -10.03
C ASP A 240 -4.75 -17.16 -8.73
N ASN A 241 -6.06 -17.41 -8.58
CA ASN A 241 -6.90 -16.91 -7.48
C ASN A 241 -7.02 -15.38 -7.37
N LEU A 242 -6.54 -14.63 -8.37
CA LEU A 242 -6.85 -13.21 -8.52
C LEU A 242 -8.13 -13.04 -9.34
N PRO A 243 -8.97 -12.03 -9.02
CA PRO A 243 -10.30 -11.90 -9.60
C PRO A 243 -10.24 -11.58 -11.11
N ASP A 244 -9.73 -10.41 -11.45
CA ASP A 244 -9.58 -9.95 -12.84
C ASP A 244 -8.10 -9.90 -13.21
N ARG A 245 -7.61 -10.98 -13.84
CA ARG A 245 -6.21 -11.11 -14.24
C ARG A 245 -5.80 -10.06 -15.27
N ALA A 246 -6.70 -9.67 -16.17
CA ALA A 246 -6.40 -8.67 -17.19
C ALA A 246 -6.23 -7.29 -16.55
N LEU A 247 -7.12 -6.92 -15.64
CA LEU A 247 -6.98 -5.69 -14.87
C LEU A 247 -5.72 -5.69 -13.99
N VAL A 248 -5.42 -6.81 -13.31
CA VAL A 248 -4.18 -6.95 -12.52
C VAL A 248 -2.95 -6.73 -13.39
N VAL A 249 -2.88 -7.36 -14.56
CA VAL A 249 -1.78 -7.17 -15.51
C VAL A 249 -1.64 -5.70 -15.92
N GLU A 250 -2.74 -5.02 -16.23
CA GLU A 250 -2.68 -3.60 -16.59
C GLU A 250 -2.23 -2.72 -15.41
N GLN A 251 -2.68 -2.99 -14.19
CA GLN A 251 -2.23 -2.27 -12.99
C GLN A 251 -0.74 -2.51 -12.68
N LEU A 252 -0.26 -3.74 -12.83
CA LEU A 252 1.16 -4.06 -12.69
C LEU A 252 2.00 -3.41 -13.80
N CYS A 253 1.52 -3.40 -15.05
CA CYS A 253 2.19 -2.71 -16.15
C CYS A 253 2.26 -1.20 -15.91
N ARG A 254 1.22 -0.62 -15.32
CA ARG A 254 1.20 0.80 -14.89
C ARG A 254 2.19 1.05 -13.75
N LEU A 255 2.23 0.18 -12.74
CA LEU A 255 3.24 0.29 -11.67
C LEU A 255 4.66 0.30 -12.24
N LEU A 256 4.94 -0.58 -13.20
CA LEU A 256 6.24 -0.66 -13.87
C LEU A 256 6.51 0.51 -14.81
N SER A 257 5.52 1.33 -15.20
CA SER A 257 5.74 2.49 -16.07
C SER A 257 6.14 3.76 -15.32
N PHE A 258 6.03 3.78 -13.99
CA PHE A 258 6.41 4.96 -13.20
C PHE A 258 7.92 5.19 -13.22
N PRO A 259 8.39 6.43 -13.45
CA PRO A 259 9.83 6.74 -13.50
C PRO A 259 10.60 6.42 -12.22
N SER A 260 9.92 6.47 -11.06
CA SER A 260 10.51 6.21 -9.74
C SER A 260 10.45 4.74 -9.32
N CYS A 261 9.91 3.85 -10.16
CA CYS A 261 9.74 2.46 -9.79
C CYS A 261 11.09 1.71 -9.84
N GLY A 262 11.32 0.77 -8.93
CA GLY A 262 12.60 0.04 -8.80
C GLY A 262 12.96 -0.77 -10.03
N ASP A 263 14.24 -1.07 -10.24
CA ASP A 263 14.71 -1.95 -11.32
C ASP A 263 14.02 -3.32 -11.28
N LEU A 264 13.77 -3.82 -10.07
CA LEU A 264 12.84 -4.93 -9.83
C LEU A 264 11.73 -4.51 -8.88
N VAL A 265 10.56 -5.13 -9.06
CA VAL A 265 9.46 -5.07 -8.10
C VAL A 265 9.13 -6.47 -7.64
N LEU A 266 9.24 -6.71 -6.33
CA LEU A 266 8.97 -7.99 -5.71
C LEU A 266 7.62 -7.91 -5.01
N LEU A 267 6.74 -8.89 -5.26
CA LEU A 267 5.50 -9.05 -4.52
C LEU A 267 5.58 -10.28 -3.63
N GLY A 268 5.20 -10.13 -2.37
CA GLY A 268 5.06 -11.24 -1.45
C GLY A 268 3.97 -12.21 -1.91
N ARG A 269 4.15 -13.50 -1.61
CA ARG A 269 3.22 -14.55 -2.03
C ARG A 269 1.86 -14.41 -1.34
N TRP A 270 0.78 -14.75 -2.04
CA TRP A 270 -0.58 -14.87 -1.51
C TRP A 270 -1.10 -16.31 -1.62
N ASN A 271 -2.21 -16.60 -0.92
CA ASN A 271 -2.89 -17.88 -1.02
C ASN A 271 -4.41 -17.72 -1.20
N SER A 272 -5.08 -18.84 -1.49
CA SER A 272 -6.54 -18.89 -1.69
C SER A 272 -7.37 -18.58 -0.44
N ARG A 273 -6.75 -18.51 0.74
CA ARG A 273 -7.39 -18.08 2.00
C ARG A 273 -7.28 -16.57 2.23
N GLY A 274 -6.69 -15.84 1.28
CA GLY A 274 -6.48 -14.40 1.37
C GLY A 274 -5.38 -13.97 2.33
N GLN A 275 -4.49 -14.87 2.73
CA GLN A 275 -3.29 -14.50 3.48
C GLN A 275 -2.17 -14.12 2.52
N THR A 276 -1.35 -13.16 2.93
CA THR A 276 -0.22 -12.65 2.15
C THR A 276 1.08 -12.65 2.95
N ILE A 277 2.21 -12.60 2.26
CA ILE A 277 3.53 -12.41 2.86
C ILE A 277 3.88 -10.92 2.76
N ALA A 278 4.09 -10.27 3.90
CA ALA A 278 4.53 -8.88 3.96
C ALA A 278 6.04 -8.82 4.22
N PHE A 279 6.72 -7.77 3.75
CA PHE A 279 8.14 -7.53 4.04
C PHE A 279 8.33 -6.70 5.32
N GLU A 280 7.23 -6.24 5.93
CA GLU A 280 7.18 -5.50 7.18
C GLU A 280 6.65 -6.37 8.33
N PRO A 281 6.96 -6.05 9.60
CA PRO A 281 6.51 -6.80 10.78
C PRO A 281 5.04 -6.50 11.11
N HIS A 282 4.15 -6.70 10.14
CA HIS A 282 2.71 -6.45 10.25
C HIS A 282 1.89 -7.75 10.28
N TRP A 283 0.73 -7.68 10.92
CA TRP A 283 -0.29 -8.75 11.00
C TRP A 283 -1.38 -8.59 9.93
N ALA A 284 -1.51 -7.39 9.39
CA ALA A 284 -2.33 -7.10 8.23
C ALA A 284 -1.58 -6.18 7.26
N THR A 285 -1.99 -6.21 6.00
CA THR A 285 -1.32 -5.44 4.96
C THR A 285 -2.26 -5.14 3.79
N HIS A 286 -1.80 -4.21 2.97
CA HIS A 286 -2.37 -3.84 1.69
C HIS A 286 -1.23 -3.41 0.74
N GLY A 287 -1.58 -2.83 -0.40
CA GLY A 287 -0.63 -2.28 -1.36
C GLY A 287 -0.19 -3.23 -2.48
N GLY A 288 -0.35 -4.55 -2.31
CA GLY A 288 -0.02 -5.55 -3.33
C GLY A 288 -1.22 -6.35 -3.81
N LEU A 289 -1.01 -7.66 -4.02
CA LEU A 289 -2.01 -8.56 -4.61
C LEU A 289 -2.48 -9.63 -3.62
N GLY A 290 -3.73 -10.05 -3.82
CA GLY A 290 -4.32 -11.20 -3.14
C GLY A 290 -5.04 -10.85 -1.85
N GLY A 291 -5.96 -11.71 -1.44
CA GLY A 291 -6.82 -11.47 -0.29
C GLY A 291 -7.83 -10.34 -0.50
N GLU A 292 -8.23 -9.73 0.61
CA GLU A 292 -9.29 -8.71 0.64
C GLU A 292 -8.74 -7.29 0.39
N GLN A 293 -7.42 -7.11 0.29
CA GLN A 293 -6.78 -5.79 0.13
C GLN A 293 -7.16 -5.10 -1.18
N ASN A 294 -7.54 -5.87 -2.20
CA ASN A 294 -7.93 -5.36 -3.51
C ASN A 294 -9.44 -5.15 -3.65
N ARG A 295 -10.19 -5.09 -2.54
CA ARG A 295 -11.64 -4.84 -2.52
C ARG A 295 -11.99 -3.51 -1.85
N PRO A 296 -11.74 -2.37 -2.53
CA PRO A 296 -12.23 -1.08 -2.07
C PRO A 296 -13.77 -1.01 -2.19
N PHE A 297 -14.38 0.00 -1.58
CA PHE A 297 -15.80 0.29 -1.74
C PHE A 297 -16.06 1.79 -1.81
N ILE A 298 -17.22 2.15 -2.36
CA ILE A 298 -17.76 3.50 -2.32
C ILE A 298 -19.27 3.44 -2.05
N LEU A 299 -19.73 4.25 -1.12
CA LEU A 299 -21.13 4.49 -0.78
C LEU A 299 -21.52 5.85 -1.32
N LEU A 300 -22.51 5.86 -2.21
CA LEU A 300 -22.98 7.07 -2.88
C LEU A 300 -24.36 7.50 -2.36
N PRO A 301 -24.68 8.80 -2.43
CA PRO A 301 -26.05 9.28 -2.27
C PRO A 301 -26.99 8.60 -3.28
N PRO A 302 -28.26 8.32 -2.91
CA PRO A 302 -29.21 7.67 -3.82
C PRO A 302 -29.48 8.42 -5.14
N ALA A 303 -29.19 9.72 -5.19
CA ALA A 303 -29.36 10.57 -6.38
C ALA A 303 -28.14 10.57 -7.31
N VAL A 304 -27.12 9.75 -7.03
CA VAL A 304 -25.91 9.58 -7.85
C VAL A 304 -25.98 8.21 -8.52
N ASP A 305 -26.06 8.21 -9.84
CA ASP A 305 -26.19 7.00 -10.67
C ASP A 305 -24.91 6.76 -11.50
N TRP A 306 -23.76 6.81 -10.83
CA TRP A 306 -22.48 6.52 -11.48
C TRP A 306 -22.30 5.03 -11.69
N ASP A 307 -21.80 4.63 -12.85
CA ASP A 307 -21.39 3.25 -13.10
C ASP A 307 -20.04 2.96 -12.41
N ILE A 308 -20.11 2.70 -11.10
CA ILE A 308 -18.95 2.36 -10.28
C ILE A 308 -18.31 1.03 -10.72
N ALA A 309 -19.08 0.12 -11.31
CA ALA A 309 -18.56 -1.19 -11.74
C ALA A 309 -17.59 -1.06 -12.92
N ALA A 310 -17.71 0.00 -13.73
CA ALA A 310 -16.78 0.31 -14.81
C ALA A 310 -15.47 0.97 -14.33
N ILE A 311 -15.36 1.33 -13.05
CA ILE A 311 -14.17 1.98 -12.50
C ILE A 311 -13.09 0.94 -12.24
N THR A 312 -11.99 1.07 -12.97
CA THR A 312 -10.79 0.24 -12.91
C THR A 312 -9.62 0.92 -12.19
N GLY A 313 -9.74 2.22 -11.87
CA GLY A 313 -8.70 2.99 -11.18
C GLY A 313 -9.24 4.26 -10.52
N PRO A 314 -8.60 4.74 -9.43
CA PRO A 314 -9.09 5.87 -8.64
C PRO A 314 -9.11 7.19 -9.43
N GLU A 315 -8.24 7.36 -10.42
CA GLU A 315 -8.23 8.56 -11.28
C GLU A 315 -9.52 8.78 -12.07
N GLN A 316 -10.30 7.71 -12.32
CA GLN A 316 -11.57 7.77 -13.03
C GLN A 316 -12.69 8.35 -12.17
N LEU A 317 -12.53 8.43 -10.84
CA LEU A 317 -13.50 9.08 -9.95
C LEU A 317 -13.51 10.60 -10.15
N TYR A 318 -12.34 11.21 -10.36
CA TYR A 318 -12.21 12.66 -10.48
C TYR A 318 -13.14 13.29 -11.53
N PRO A 319 -13.17 12.84 -12.81
CA PRO A 319 -14.08 13.41 -13.79
C PRO A 319 -15.55 13.27 -13.39
N LEU A 320 -15.96 12.17 -12.74
CA LEU A 320 -17.33 11.98 -12.25
C LEU A 320 -17.69 13.03 -11.20
N PHE A 321 -16.79 13.28 -10.24
CA PHE A 321 -16.96 14.33 -9.24
C PHE A 321 -16.99 15.72 -9.88
N MET A 322 -16.12 15.99 -10.85
CA MET A 322 -16.06 17.29 -11.52
C MET A 322 -17.28 17.57 -12.39
N GLU A 323 -17.80 16.56 -13.10
CA GLU A 323 -19.02 16.70 -13.88
C GLU A 323 -20.22 17.05 -13.00
N ARG A 324 -20.34 16.39 -11.85
CA ARG A 324 -21.47 16.61 -10.94
C ARG A 324 -21.33 17.85 -10.05
N TYR A 325 -20.14 18.11 -9.52
CA TYR A 325 -19.90 19.11 -8.46
C TYR A 325 -18.92 20.21 -8.86
N GLY A 326 -18.18 20.05 -9.96
CA GLY A 326 -17.17 21.00 -10.43
C GLY A 326 -17.74 22.29 -11.02
N GLY A 327 -19.07 22.37 -11.17
CA GLY A 327 -19.80 23.56 -11.57
C GLY A 327 -19.78 24.68 -10.53
N VAL A 328 -18.60 25.27 -10.28
CA VAL A 328 -18.53 26.68 -9.90
C VAL A 328 -18.56 27.45 -11.20
N LYS A 329 -19.72 28.03 -11.56
CA LYS A 329 -19.69 29.22 -12.40
C LYS A 329 -18.82 30.25 -11.67
N ARG A 330 -17.59 30.44 -12.14
CA ARG A 330 -16.82 31.65 -11.85
C ARG A 330 -17.51 32.74 -12.64
N ASP A 331 -18.57 33.31 -12.07
CA ASP A 331 -18.99 34.65 -12.45
C ASP A 331 -17.88 35.58 -11.91
N LEU A 332 -16.88 35.83 -12.75
CA LEU A 332 -15.90 36.92 -12.61
C LEU A 332 -16.35 38.10 -13.46
#